data_AF-A0A353XSG8-F1
#
_entry.id   AF-A0A353XSG8-F1
#
_cell.length_a   1.000
_cell.length_b   1.000
_cell.length_c   1.000
_cell.angle_alpha   90.00
_cell.angle_beta   90.00
_cell.angle_gamma   90.00
#
_symmetry.space_group_name_H-M   'P 1'
#
loop_
_entity.id
_entity.type
_entity.pdbx_description
1 polymer ?
#
loop_
_entity_poly.entity_id
_entity_poly.type
_entity_poly.pdbx_seq_one_letter_code
_entity_poly.pdbx_strand_id
1 'polypeptide(L)' 'RSGHVHQHSESEKSGIKVYTTPSTCYQFKPNSDDFALDDQAVPGYRWLSLDKQGIIHSWITRLSEK' A
#
# COMPACT_ATOMS: atom_id res chain seq x y z
N ARG A 1 2.32 -11.37 -4.61
CA ARG A 1 3.49 -10.45 -4.67
C ARG A 1 3.12 -9.20 -3.90
N SER A 2 3.80 -8.90 -2.78
CA SER A 2 3.57 -7.65 -2.04
C SER A 2 4.65 -6.64 -2.43
N GLY A 3 4.27 -5.36 -2.58
CA GLY A 3 5.19 -4.26 -2.92
C GLY A 3 5.36 -3.92 -4.41
N HIS A 4 4.81 -4.70 -5.34
CA HIS A 4 4.95 -4.45 -6.79
C HIS A 4 3.76 -3.70 -7.42
N VAL A 5 2.59 -3.76 -6.80
CA VAL A 5 1.34 -3.21 -7.36
C VAL A 5 1.25 -1.69 -7.15
N HIS A 6 2.08 -1.11 -6.27
CA HIS A 6 2.04 0.31 -5.89
C HIS A 6 0.63 0.76 -5.48
N GLN A 7 -0.09 -0.12 -4.82
CA GLN A 7 -1.42 0.11 -4.28
C GLN A 7 -1.46 -0.48 -2.88
N HIS A 8 -2.30 0.08 -2.01
CA HIS A 8 -2.53 -0.54 -0.71
C HIS A 8 -3.61 -1.61 -0.82
N SER A 9 -3.41 -2.69 -0.10
CA SER A 9 -4.40 -3.74 0.13
C SER A 9 -4.08 -4.40 1.46
N GLU A 10 -5.10 -4.95 2.08
CA GLU A 10 -5.00 -5.77 3.28
C GLU A 10 -5.75 -7.06 3.00
N SER A 11 -5.11 -8.18 3.30
CA SER A 11 -5.67 -9.51 3.12
C SER A 11 -5.17 -10.43 4.23
N GLU A 12 -5.85 -11.54 4.45
CA GLU A 12 -5.43 -12.56 5.38
C GLU A 12 -5.21 -13.88 4.63
N LYS A 13 -4.08 -14.52 4.86
CA LYS A 13 -3.78 -15.84 4.31
C LYS A 13 -3.36 -16.77 5.44
N SER A 14 -4.20 -17.78 5.71
CA SER A 14 -3.94 -18.78 6.76
C SER A 14 -3.67 -18.15 8.14
N GLY A 15 -4.45 -17.14 8.53
CA GLY A 15 -4.25 -16.41 9.79
C GLY A 15 -3.13 -15.37 9.77
N ILE A 16 -2.40 -15.22 8.67
CA ILE A 16 -1.32 -14.25 8.52
C ILE A 16 -1.84 -13.03 7.75
N LYS A 17 -1.81 -11.86 8.39
CA LYS A 17 -2.12 -10.60 7.72
C LYS A 17 -1.04 -10.25 6.70
N VAL A 18 -1.47 -9.93 5.48
CA VAL A 18 -0.62 -9.54 4.36
C VAL A 18 -1.02 -8.13 3.93
N TYR A 19 -0.05 -7.23 4.01
CA TYR A 19 -0.19 -5.84 3.61
C TYR A 19 0.52 -5.58 2.29
N THR A 20 -0.09 -4.76 1.45
CA THR A 20 0.62 -4.01 0.41
C THR A 20 0.55 -2.52 0.74
N THR A 21 1.52 -1.77 0.22
CA THR A 21 1.77 -0.37 0.56
C THR A 21 1.85 0.44 -0.74
N PRO A 22 1.31 1.67 -0.77
CA PRO A 22 1.52 2.57 -1.89
C PRO A 22 3.03 2.85 -2.07
N SER A 23 3.43 3.24 -3.27
CA SER A 23 4.80 3.71 -3.48
C SER A 23 4.96 5.12 -2.92
N THR A 24 6.17 5.46 -2.49
CA THR A 24 6.53 6.84 -2.07
C THR A 24 6.77 7.77 -3.26
N CYS A 25 6.57 7.30 -4.50
CA CYS A 25 6.69 8.09 -5.72
C CYS A 25 5.56 7.73 -6.71
N TYR A 26 5.87 7.21 -7.88
CA TYR A 26 4.88 6.83 -8.90
C TYR A 26 4.02 5.64 -8.48
N GLN A 27 2.72 5.70 -8.80
CA GLN A 27 1.80 4.56 -8.65
C GLN A 27 1.50 3.93 -10.02
N PHE A 28 1.22 2.63 -10.03
CA PHE A 28 0.78 1.92 -11.24
C PHE A 28 -0.73 2.00 -11.40
N LYS A 29 -1.16 2.14 -12.66
CA LYS A 29 -2.57 2.22 -13.01
C LYS A 29 -3.27 0.90 -12.71
N PRO A 30 -4.39 0.91 -11.95
CA PRO A 30 -5.15 -0.30 -11.69
C PRO A 30 -5.73 -0.89 -12.98
N ASN A 31 -5.78 -2.22 -13.05
CA ASN A 31 -6.39 -2.99 -14.16
C ASN A 31 -5.80 -2.68 -15.54
N SER A 32 -4.49 -2.39 -15.59
CA SER A 32 -3.75 -2.23 -16.84
C SER A 32 -2.99 -3.51 -17.15
N ASP A 33 -3.22 -4.06 -18.35
CA ASP A 33 -2.50 -5.25 -18.83
C ASP A 33 -1.05 -4.92 -19.23
N ASP A 34 -0.82 -3.69 -19.69
CA ASP A 34 0.50 -3.13 -19.98
C ASP A 34 1.01 -2.24 -18.84
N PHE A 35 2.32 -1.99 -18.81
CA PHE A 35 2.92 -1.01 -17.91
C PHE A 35 2.31 0.37 -18.13
N ALA A 36 1.63 0.90 -17.11
CA ALA A 36 1.06 2.23 -17.11
C ALA A 36 1.17 2.87 -15.72
N LEU A 37 1.53 4.16 -15.70
CA LEU A 37 1.50 4.97 -14.49
C LEU A 37 0.10 5.56 -14.28
N ASP A 38 -0.27 5.72 -13.01
CA ASP A 38 -1.43 6.51 -12.64
C ASP A 38 -1.00 7.97 -12.41
N ASP A 39 -1.26 8.82 -13.39
CA ASP A 39 -0.87 10.22 -13.33
C ASP A 39 -1.67 11.03 -12.31
N GLN A 40 -2.85 10.55 -11.92
CA GLN A 40 -3.73 11.19 -10.95
C GLN A 40 -3.46 10.70 -9.52
N ALA A 41 -2.79 9.56 -9.36
CA ALA A 41 -2.49 9.02 -8.04
C ALA A 41 -1.31 9.74 -7.38
N VAL A 42 -1.52 10.13 -6.12
CA VAL A 42 -0.50 10.73 -5.26
C VAL A 42 0.30 9.66 -4.49
N PRO A 43 1.59 9.93 -4.20
CA PRO A 43 2.40 9.05 -3.37
C PRO A 43 1.79 8.77 -1.99
N GLY A 44 2.21 7.67 -1.38
CA GLY A 44 1.80 7.36 -0.02
C GLY A 44 2.68 6.33 0.65
N TYR A 45 2.46 6.15 1.95
CA TYR A 45 3.18 5.20 2.77
C TYR A 45 2.26 4.62 3.84
N ARG A 46 2.69 3.52 4.45
CA ARG A 46 1.94 2.80 5.49
C ARG A 46 2.65 2.95 6.83
N TRP A 47 1.88 3.31 7.85
CA TRP A 47 2.31 3.20 9.23
C TRP A 47 2.01 1.80 9.77
N LEU A 48 2.92 1.30 10.59
CA LEU A 48 2.75 0.08 11.39
C LEU A 48 3.15 0.43 12.83
N SER A 49 2.24 0.21 13.77
CA SER A 49 2.47 0.39 15.19
C SER A 49 2.13 -0.91 15.91
N LEU A 50 3.06 -1.42 16.72
CA LEU A 50 2.85 -2.60 17.54
C LEU A 50 2.60 -2.15 18.98
N ASP A 51 1.42 -2.46 19.51
CA ASP A 51 1.13 -2.17 20.91
C ASP A 51 1.66 -3.26 21.86
N LYS A 52 1.53 -3.00 23.17
CA LYS A 52 2.01 -3.90 24.22
C LYS A 52 1.24 -5.24 24.28
N GLN A 53 0.08 -5.30 23.63
CA GLN A 53 -0.76 -6.49 23.54
C GLN A 53 -0.42 -7.34 22.32
N GLY A 54 0.54 -6.92 21.49
CA GLY A 54 0.94 -7.63 20.29
C GLY A 54 0.05 -7.36 19.09
N ILE A 55 -0.82 -6.35 19.16
CA ILE A 55 -1.71 -5.97 18.05
C ILE A 55 -0.98 -4.98 17.14
N ILE A 56 -0.97 -5.29 15.85
CA ILE A 56 -0.49 -4.40 14.81
C ILE A 56 -1.62 -3.45 14.40
N HIS A 57 -1.42 -2.16 14.63
CA HIS A 57 -2.22 -1.06 14.09
C HIS A 57 -1.58 -0.58 12.80
N SER A 58 -2.39 -0.34 11.76
CA SER A 58 -1.90 0.13 10.47
C SER A 58 -2.84 1.12 9.81
N TRP A 59 -2.27 2.14 9.18
CA TRP A 59 -3.00 3.11 8.37
C TRP A 59 -2.14 3.62 7.22
N ILE A 60 -2.78 4.19 6.20
CA ILE A 60 -2.11 4.78 5.04
C ILE A 60 -2.11 6.30 5.19
N THR A 61 -0.97 6.91 4.89
CA THR A 61 -0.86 8.35 4.67
C THR A 61 -0.56 8.59 3.19
N ARG A 62 -1.32 9.50 2.57
CA ARG A 62 -1.10 9.98 1.20
C ARG A 62 -0.54 11.40 1.27
N LEU A 63 0.35 11.74 0.35
CA LEU A 63 0.84 13.11 0.20
C LEU A 63 -0.22 13.96 -0.52
N SER A 64 -0.19 15.28 -0.29
CA SER A 64 -1.11 16.22 -0.95
C SER A 64 -0.75 16.46 -2.41
N GLU A 65 0.52 16.31 -2.75
CA GLU A 65 1.08 16.57 -4.08
C GLU A 65 2.13 15.50 -4.43
N LYS A 66 2.56 15.47 -5.69
CA LYS A 66 3.59 14.53 -6.19
C LYS A 66 5.00 14.99 -5.83
#